data_AF-A0A446ATW7-F1
#
_entry.id   AF-A0A446ATW7-F1
#
_cell.length_a   1.000
_cell.length_b   1.000
_cell.length_c   1.000
_cell.angle_alpha   90.00
_cell.angle_beta   90.00
_cell.angle_gamma   90.00
#
_symmetry.space_group_name_H-M   'P 1'
#
loop_
_entity.id
_entity.type
_entity.pdbx_description
1 polymer ?
#
loop_
_entity_poly.entity_id
_entity_poly.type
_entity_poly.pdbx_seq_one_letter_code
_entity_poly.pdbx_strand_id
1 'polypeptide(L)' 'MPRWASRILLEITEVRIEPLQHITIGQICKEGLARSMYEFIPVTTAFDAFAELWNSTGGDWNANPWVWVVEFKRIEP' A
#
# COMPACT_ATOMS: atom_id res chain seq x y z
N MET A 1 -15.71 -1.12 17.20
CA MET A 1 -15.24 -2.51 17.39
C MET A 1 -14.54 -2.59 18.74
N PRO A 2 -14.98 -3.43 19.69
CA PRO A 2 -14.32 -3.54 20.99
C PRO A 2 -12.93 -4.17 20.84
N ARG A 3 -11.94 -3.71 21.62
CA ARG A 3 -10.53 -4.15 21.52
C ARG A 3 -10.36 -5.67 21.67
N TRP A 4 -11.16 -6.31 22.52
CA TRP A 4 -11.12 -7.75 22.72
C TRP A 4 -11.52 -8.56 21.47
N ALA A 5 -12.26 -7.96 20.53
CA ALA A 5 -12.71 -8.61 19.31
C ALA A 5 -11.81 -8.30 18.09
N SER A 6 -10.82 -7.41 18.21
CA SER A 6 -9.93 -7.07 17.10
C SER A 6 -8.87 -8.15 16.89
N ARG A 7 -8.74 -8.66 15.66
CA ARG A 7 -7.66 -9.61 15.28
C ARG A 7 -6.29 -8.94 15.19
N ILE A 8 -6.26 -7.64 14.92
CA ILE A 8 -5.03 -6.86 14.81
C ILE A 8 -5.27 -5.45 15.35
N LEU A 9 -4.28 -4.90 16.02
CA LEU A 9 -4.25 -3.52 16.49
C LEU A 9 -3.11 -2.77 15.79
N LEU A 10 -3.47 -1.71 15.08
CA LEU A 10 -2.56 -0.88 14.30
C LEU A 10 -2.61 0.56 14.83
N GLU A 11 -1.45 1.12 15.16
CA GLU A 11 -1.24 2.53 15.44
C GLU A 11 -0.87 3.24 14.13
N ILE A 12 -1.54 4.35 13.81
CA ILE A 12 -1.15 5.22 12.69
C ILE A 12 0.08 6.03 13.12
N THR A 13 1.19 5.88 12.42
CA THR A 13 2.44 6.59 12.72
C THR A 13 2.63 7.83 11.87
N GLU A 14 2.06 7.87 10.66
CA GLU A 14 2.18 9.00 9.74
C GLU A 14 0.99 9.04 8.77
N VAL A 15 0.61 10.25 8.36
CA VAL A 15 -0.39 10.50 7.31
C VAL A 15 0.12 11.60 6.40
N ARG A 16 0.15 11.35 5.10
CA ARG A 16 0.57 12.32 4.09
C ARG A 16 -0.29 12.24 2.83
N ILE A 17 -0.21 13.29 2.02
CA ILE A 17 -0.93 13.40 0.74
C ILE A 17 0.10 13.36 -0.39
N GLU A 18 -0.01 12.38 -1.28
CA GLU A 18 0.91 12.18 -2.42
C GLU A 18 0.13 11.85 -3.70
N PRO A 19 0.63 12.16 -4.90
CA PRO A 19 0.12 11.60 -6.14
C PRO A 19 0.31 10.08 -6.16
N LEU A 20 -0.70 9.34 -6.61
CA LEU A 20 -0.71 7.87 -6.65
C LEU A 20 0.55 7.27 -7.30
N GLN A 21 1.01 7.84 -8.42
CA GLN A 21 2.16 7.33 -9.17
C GLN A 21 3.53 7.73 -8.57
N HIS A 22 3.56 8.49 -7.46
CA HIS A 22 4.80 8.69 -6.69
C HIS A 22 5.13 7.50 -5.77
N ILE A 23 4.29 6.46 -5.74
CA ILE A 23 4.59 5.23 -5.03
C ILE A 23 5.93 4.63 -5.48
N THR A 24 6.69 4.09 -4.52
CA THR A 24 7.97 3.41 -4.76
C THR A 24 7.80 1.90 -4.71
N ILE A 25 8.74 1.14 -5.29
CA ILE A 25 8.75 -0.33 -5.20
C ILE A 25 8.76 -0.80 -3.73
N GLY A 26 9.47 -0.07 -2.85
CA GLY A 26 9.48 -0.36 -1.42
C GLY A 26 8.11 -0.20 -0.76
N GLN A 27 7.34 0.82 -1.16
CA GLN A 27 5.95 0.99 -0.72
C GLN A 27 5.05 -0.11 -1.30
N ILE A 28 5.21 -0.49 -2.57
CA ILE A 28 4.48 -1.61 -3.18
C ILE A 28 4.68 -2.92 -2.38
N CYS A 29 5.90 -3.19 -1.92
CA CYS A 29 6.15 -4.33 -1.03
C CYS A 29 5.46 -4.17 0.35
N LYS A 30 5.44 -2.95 0.92
CA LYS A 30 4.74 -2.66 2.19
C LYS A 30 3.22 -2.80 2.09
N GLU A 31 2.63 -2.52 0.92
CA GLU A 31 1.23 -2.78 0.61
C GLU A 31 0.91 -4.29 0.54
N GLY A 32 1.94 -5.14 0.51
CA GLY A 32 1.81 -6.60 0.62
C GLY A 32 1.77 -7.34 -0.72
N LEU A 33 2.06 -6.67 -1.84
CA LEU A 33 2.12 -7.32 -3.16
C LEU A 33 3.31 -8.27 -3.33
N ALA A 34 4.40 -8.05 -2.60
CA ALA A 34 5.57 -8.95 -2.54
C ALA A 34 6.31 -8.80 -1.22
N ARG A 35 7.06 -9.82 -0.81
CA ARG A 35 7.93 -9.75 0.39
C ARG A 35 9.25 -9.05 0.07
N SER A 36 9.67 -9.05 -1.19
CA SER A 36 10.88 -8.39 -1.65
C SER A 36 10.75 -7.91 -3.10
N MET A 37 11.49 -6.84 -3.43
CA MET A 37 11.60 -6.34 -4.81
C MET A 37 12.11 -7.39 -5.79
N TYR A 38 12.86 -8.40 -5.32
CA TYR A 38 13.41 -9.47 -6.15
C TYR A 38 12.37 -10.49 -6.64
N GLU A 39 11.13 -10.46 -6.12
CA GLU A 39 10.04 -11.29 -6.62
C GLU A 39 9.48 -10.76 -7.96
N PHE A 40 9.75 -9.50 -8.28
CA PHE A 40 9.39 -8.88 -9.55
C PHE A 40 10.56 -8.97 -10.54
N ILE A 41 10.35 -9.65 -11.67
CA ILE A 41 11.36 -9.83 -12.72
C ILE A 41 10.74 -9.50 -14.08
N PRO A 42 11.09 -8.34 -14.69
CA PRO A 42 11.92 -7.27 -14.14
C PRO A 42 11.26 -6.56 -12.96
N VAL A 43 12.05 -5.90 -12.11
CA VAL A 43 11.55 -5.20 -10.90
C VAL A 43 10.46 -4.19 -11.21
N THR A 44 10.48 -3.59 -12.41
CA THR A 44 9.48 -2.63 -12.88
C THR A 44 8.07 -3.21 -12.99
N THR A 45 7.92 -4.54 -13.12
CA THR A 45 6.60 -5.21 -13.14
C THR A 45 5.80 -4.99 -11.84
N ALA A 46 6.46 -4.57 -10.76
CA ALA A 46 5.80 -4.16 -9.53
C ALA A 46 4.77 -3.04 -9.75
N PHE A 47 5.08 -2.08 -10.63
CA PHE A 47 4.18 -0.96 -10.92
C PHE A 47 2.95 -1.40 -11.69
N ASP A 48 3.12 -2.30 -12.66
CA ASP A 48 2.00 -2.87 -13.42
C ASP A 48 1.07 -3.66 -12.50
N ALA A 49 1.64 -4.49 -11.62
CA ALA A 49 0.88 -5.25 -10.63
C ALA A 49 0.12 -4.34 -9.65
N PHE A 50 0.74 -3.24 -9.19
CA PHE A 50 0.07 -2.28 -8.33
C PHE A 50 -1.02 -1.49 -9.06
N ALA A 51 -0.79 -1.11 -10.32
CA ALA A 51 -1.79 -0.45 -11.17
C ALA A 51 -3.02 -1.35 -11.40
N GLU A 52 -2.81 -2.64 -11.68
CA GLU A 52 -3.87 -3.63 -11.79
C GLU A 52 -4.66 -3.78 -10.49
N LEU A 53 -3.96 -3.89 -9.34
CA LEU A 53 -4.60 -3.94 -8.03
C LEU A 53 -5.43 -2.69 -7.77
N TRP A 54 -4.88 -1.49 -8.01
CA TRP A 54 -5.58 -0.23 -7.82
C TRP A 54 -6.85 -0.16 -8.67
N ASN A 55 -6.75 -0.47 -9.96
CA ASN A 55 -7.90 -0.48 -10.86
C ASN A 55 -8.96 -1.51 -10.42
N SER A 56 -8.56 -2.64 -9.84
CA SER A 56 -9.51 -3.65 -9.31
C SER A 56 -10.37 -3.13 -8.15
N THR A 57 -9.92 -2.08 -7.45
CA THR A 57 -10.69 -1.42 -6.38
C THR A 57 -11.72 -0.42 -6.89
N GLY A 58 -11.82 -0.25 -8.23
CA GLY A 58 -12.61 0.80 -8.86
C GLY A 58 -11.88 2.14 -8.99
N GLY A 59 -10.58 2.18 -8.66
CA GLY A 59 -9.73 3.34 -8.91
C GLY A 59 -9.33 3.47 -10.38
N ASP A 60 -8.79 4.64 -10.74
CA ASP A 60 -8.15 4.88 -12.04
C ASP A 60 -6.67 5.21 -11.83
N TRP A 61 -5.79 4.29 -12.23
CA TRP A 61 -4.34 4.47 -12.14
C TRP A 61 -3.84 5.63 -13.00
N ASN A 62 -4.43 5.81 -14.19
CA ASN A 62 -3.98 6.82 -15.15
C ASN A 62 -4.40 8.24 -14.74
N ALA A 63 -5.46 8.38 -13.95
CA ALA A 63 -5.86 9.66 -13.37
C ALA A 63 -4.81 10.25 -12.43
N ASN A 64 -3.88 9.42 -11.92
CA ASN A 64 -2.85 9.81 -10.95
C ASN A 64 -3.40 10.72 -9.82
N PRO A 65 -4.46 10.31 -9.12
CA PRO A 65 -5.10 11.16 -8.12
C PRO A 65 -4.18 11.41 -6.93
N TRP A 66 -4.46 12.48 -6.19
CA TRP A 66 -3.90 12.68 -4.86
C TRP A 66 -4.56 11.71 -3.89
N VAL A 67 -3.73 10.92 -3.20
CA VAL A 67 -4.16 9.88 -2.26
C VAL A 67 -3.59 10.15 -0.88
N TRP A 68 -4.25 9.59 0.13
CA TRP A 68 -3.72 9.52 1.48
C TRP A 68 -2.80 8.31 1.59
N VAL A 69 -1.54 8.55 1.94
CA VAL A 69 -0.59 7.50 2.31
C VAL A 69 -0.57 7.45 3.84
N VAL A 70 -0.92 6.28 4.39
CA VAL A 70 -1.05 6.07 5.84
C VAL A 70 -0.05 5.01 6.26
N GLU A 71 0.83 5.36 7.19
CA GLU A 71 1.78 4.40 7.76
C GLU A 71 1.27 3.87 9.09
N PHE A 72 1.50 2.57 9.32
CA PHE A 72 1.04 1.89 10.52
C PHE A 72 2.15 1.09 11.18
N LYS A 73 2.05 0.98 12.51
CA LYS A 73 2.81 0.04 13.32
C LYS A 73 1.85 -0.89 14.05
N ARG A 74 2.12 -2.20 13.98
CA ARG A 74 1.39 -3.19 14.80
C ARG A 74 1.79 -3.03 16.26
N ILE A 75 0.79 -3.02 17.14
CA ILE A 75 0.99 -3.01 18.60
C ILE A 75 0.22 -4.18 19.24
N GLU A 76 0.66 -4.58 20.44
CA GLU A 76 -0.04 -5.56 21.26
C GLU A 76 -1.13 -4.86 22.10
N PRO A 77 -2.28 -5.50 22.36
CA PRO A 77 -3.34 -4.95 23.19
C PRO A 77 -2.92 -4.69 24.64
#